data_AF-A0A7V5XFC2-F1
#
_entry.id   AF-A0A7V5XFC2-F1
#
_cell.length_a   1.000
_cell.length_b   1.000
_cell.length_c   1.000
_cell.angle_alpha   90.00
_cell.angle_beta   90.00
_cell.angle_gamma   90.00
#
_symmetry.space_group_name_H-M   'P 1'
#
loop_
_entity.id
_entity.type
_entity.pdbx_description
1 polymer ?
#
loop_
_entity_poly.entity_id
_entity_poly.type
_entity_poly.pdbx_seq_one_letter_code
_entity_poly.pdbx_strand_id
1 'polypeptide(L)'
;MGVFSFWSILVSLKIGIKPFIVAWINQYLSLAKAQEMSFTQHFKAYTIFAFLGYSPWLLFLISYKNKNFVSFIKSDPLFYNFAIFSFFLFFLSYLFHFLFPGARLRYILPSASGLIFLSTLPIYYYIKQNYLPGNLKIFFLKILPIINLILLVIGFIYFSFSKYKPEKIFYTFYFLFFSINLIVLFKKFSSPKYFFAFLLSIVLLLKTLYVSFYYPLHKEEMNHFRNGAFKIANIVGNKELYLCQTTPHHLLYYLKYKYKLVPHIYYLKTCSNLPKNSFILFREDNISEDILKNYKIYPLKIRTKNYFLVSS
;
A
#
# COMPACT_ATOMS: atom_id res chain seq x y z
N MET A 1 -7.82 -20.60 2.75
CA MET A 1 -7.28 -19.80 3.87
C MET A 1 -5.76 -19.95 4.06
N GLY A 2 -5.19 -21.17 4.04
CA GLY A 2 -3.79 -21.44 4.43
C GLY A 2 -2.68 -20.61 3.74
N VAL A 3 -2.78 -20.36 2.43
CA VAL A 3 -1.75 -19.59 1.69
C VAL A 3 -1.82 -18.08 1.99
N PHE A 4 -3.00 -17.57 2.35
CA PHE A 4 -3.23 -16.12 2.55
C PHE A 4 -3.04 -15.66 4.00
N SER A 5 -3.13 -16.59 4.96
CA SER A 5 -2.86 -16.37 6.39
C SER A 5 -1.41 -16.68 6.78
N PHE A 6 -0.58 -17.15 5.84
CA PHE A 6 0.78 -17.60 6.15
C PHE A 6 1.66 -16.47 6.71
N TRP A 7 1.48 -15.25 6.21
CA TRP A 7 2.18 -14.08 6.74
C TRP A 7 1.74 -13.72 8.17
N SER A 8 0.44 -13.82 8.48
CA SER A 8 -0.04 -13.57 9.85
C SER A 8 0.40 -14.67 10.82
N ILE A 9 0.56 -15.92 10.34
CA ILE A 9 1.13 -17.02 11.14
C ILE A 9 2.58 -16.70 11.50
N LEU A 10 3.42 -16.34 10.52
CA LEU A 10 4.83 -15.98 10.76
C LEU A 10 5.01 -14.81 11.74
N VAL A 11 4.13 -13.80 11.65
CA VAL A 11 4.14 -12.66 12.58
C VAL A 11 3.63 -13.06 13.97
N SER A 12 2.56 -13.85 14.04
CA SER A 12 1.99 -14.33 15.31
C SER A 12 2.94 -15.26 16.07
N LEU A 13 3.73 -16.06 15.36
CA LEU A 13 4.77 -16.91 15.96
C LEU A 13 5.89 -16.10 16.63
N LYS A 14 6.18 -14.89 16.13
CA LYS A 14 7.24 -14.02 16.67
C LYS A 14 6.81 -13.15 17.84
N ILE A 15 5.54 -12.73 17.87
CA ILE A 15 5.06 -11.66 18.76
C ILE A 15 3.86 -12.12 19.61
N GLY A 16 3.31 -13.29 19.35
CA GLY A 16 2.07 -13.79 19.93
C GLY A 16 0.82 -13.24 19.23
N ILE A 17 -0.25 -14.02 19.20
CA ILE A 17 -1.49 -13.66 18.48
C ILE A 17 -2.27 -12.54 19.17
N LYS A 18 -2.27 -12.50 20.51
CA LYS A 18 -2.97 -11.49 21.30
C LYS A 18 -2.34 -10.10 21.13
N PRO A 19 -1.01 -9.91 21.27
CA PRO A 19 -0.36 -8.63 20.96
C PRO A 19 -0.55 -8.20 19.49
N PHE A 20 -0.52 -9.15 18.56
CA PHE A 20 -0.79 -8.89 17.15
C PHE A 20 -2.19 -8.32 16.93
N ILE A 21 -3.24 -8.98 17.44
CA ILE A 21 -4.64 -8.54 17.29
C ILE A 21 -4.87 -7.20 17.97
N VAL A 22 -4.30 -6.98 19.17
CA VAL A 22 -4.46 -5.70 19.88
C VAL A 22 -3.77 -4.56 19.14
N ALA A 23 -2.54 -4.76 18.67
CA ALA A 23 -1.83 -3.77 17.86
C ALA A 23 -2.58 -3.48 16.55
N TRP A 24 -3.18 -4.53 15.97
CA TRP A 24 -3.97 -4.47 14.76
C TRP A 24 -5.25 -3.63 14.97
N ILE A 25 -6.05 -3.90 16.00
CA ILE A 25 -7.26 -3.11 16.35
C ILE A 25 -6.92 -1.66 16.68
N ASN A 26 -5.88 -1.42 17.48
CA ASN A 26 -5.48 -0.07 17.88
C ASN A 26 -5.00 0.77 16.70
N GLN A 27 -4.40 0.14 15.68
CA GLN A 27 -4.06 0.82 14.45
C GLN A 27 -5.32 1.38 13.77
N TYR A 28 -6.43 0.64 13.73
CA TYR A 28 -7.70 1.15 13.15
C TYR A 28 -8.32 2.27 13.95
N LEU A 29 -8.39 2.14 15.27
CA LEU A 29 -8.96 3.17 16.12
C LEU A 29 -8.17 4.47 16.05
N SER A 30 -6.84 4.39 15.90
CA SER A 30 -5.98 5.57 15.74
C SER A 30 -6.14 6.25 14.37
N LEU A 31 -6.41 5.48 13.31
CA LEU A 31 -6.53 5.97 11.94
C LEU A 31 -7.92 6.52 11.62
N ALA A 32 -8.98 5.89 12.13
CA ALA A 32 -10.35 6.43 12.06
C ALA A 32 -10.44 7.81 12.72
N LYS A 33 -9.69 8.03 13.81
CA LYS A 33 -9.58 9.33 14.49
C LYS A 33 -8.76 10.38 13.72
N ALA A 34 -8.01 9.98 12.69
CA ALA A 34 -7.16 10.85 11.89
C ALA A 34 -7.86 11.42 10.64
N GLN A 35 -9.16 11.17 10.49
CA GLN A 35 -9.95 11.68 9.36
C GLN A 35 -10.27 13.17 9.57
N GLU A 36 -9.62 14.03 8.79
CA GLU A 36 -9.79 15.50 8.88
C GLU A 36 -10.77 16.08 7.85
N MET A 37 -11.38 15.22 7.01
CA MET A 37 -12.33 15.61 5.97
C MET A 37 -13.75 15.17 6.31
N SER A 38 -14.75 15.84 5.73
CA SER A 38 -16.15 15.45 5.92
C SER A 38 -16.46 14.09 5.28
N PHE A 39 -17.50 13.42 5.77
CA PHE A 39 -17.94 12.11 5.27
C PHE A 39 -18.17 12.13 3.74
N THR A 40 -18.85 13.14 3.23
CA THR A 40 -19.19 13.26 1.80
C THR A 40 -17.93 13.44 0.94
N GLN A 41 -16.98 14.25 1.40
CA GLN A 41 -15.68 14.43 0.73
C GLN A 41 -14.90 13.12 0.71
N HIS A 42 -14.85 12.42 1.84
CA HIS A 42 -14.21 11.10 1.95
C HIS A 42 -14.87 10.07 1.04
N PHE A 43 -16.20 9.98 1.04
CA PHE A 43 -16.94 9.06 0.18
C PHE A 43 -16.64 9.30 -1.30
N LYS A 44 -16.73 10.55 -1.76
CA LYS A 44 -16.46 10.88 -3.17
C LYS A 44 -15.02 10.54 -3.55
N ALA A 45 -14.05 10.99 -2.75
CA ALA A 45 -12.63 10.75 -3.04
C ALA A 45 -12.30 9.25 -2.99
N TYR A 46 -12.68 8.57 -1.90
CA TYR A 46 -12.41 7.15 -1.70
C TYR A 46 -13.04 6.29 -2.79
N THR A 47 -14.31 6.52 -3.14
CA THR A 47 -15.00 5.74 -4.17
C THR A 47 -14.30 5.86 -5.53
N ILE A 48 -13.90 7.07 -5.93
CA ILE A 48 -13.18 7.29 -7.19
C ILE A 48 -11.83 6.56 -7.18
N PHE A 49 -11.05 6.72 -6.11
CA PHE A 49 -9.74 6.06 -5.99
C PHE A 49 -9.86 4.54 -5.90
N ALA A 50 -10.86 4.01 -5.20
CA ALA A 50 -11.13 2.59 -5.13
C ALA A 50 -11.54 2.04 -6.51
N PHE A 51 -12.45 2.73 -7.21
CA PHE A 51 -12.87 2.32 -8.54
C PHE A 51 -11.70 2.27 -9.54
N LEU A 52 -10.87 3.32 -9.56
CA LEU A 52 -9.68 3.38 -10.42
C LEU A 52 -8.63 2.34 -10.00
N GLY A 53 -8.32 2.28 -8.70
CA GLY A 53 -7.29 1.39 -8.13
C GLY A 53 -7.64 -0.09 -8.20
N TYR A 54 -8.93 -0.42 -8.30
CA TYR A 54 -9.41 -1.80 -8.42
C TYR A 54 -9.92 -2.16 -9.80
N SER A 55 -9.81 -1.28 -10.80
CA SER A 55 -10.33 -1.44 -12.18
C SER A 55 -10.14 -2.81 -12.86
N PRO A 56 -9.14 -3.67 -12.56
CA PRO A 56 -9.07 -5.01 -13.14
C PRO A 56 -10.31 -5.91 -12.94
N TRP A 57 -11.17 -5.67 -11.94
CA TRP A 57 -12.44 -6.39 -11.76
C TRP A 57 -13.50 -6.05 -12.82
N LEU A 58 -13.36 -4.94 -13.55
CA LEU A 58 -14.30 -4.56 -14.61
C LEU A 58 -14.34 -5.62 -15.71
N LEU A 59 -13.20 -6.26 -15.99
CA LEU A 59 -13.13 -7.40 -16.92
C LEU A 59 -14.06 -8.53 -16.46
N PHE A 60 -14.08 -8.84 -15.17
CA PHE A 60 -14.98 -9.83 -14.60
C PHE A 60 -16.44 -9.42 -14.77
N LEU A 61 -16.80 -8.16 -14.48
CA LEU A 61 -18.17 -7.68 -14.69
C LEU A 61 -18.62 -7.75 -16.15
N ILE A 62 -17.75 -7.34 -17.08
CA ILE A 62 -18.02 -7.40 -18.53
C ILE A 62 -18.26 -8.86 -18.94
N SER A 63 -17.39 -9.78 -18.53
CA SER A 63 -17.54 -11.20 -18.83
C SER A 63 -18.76 -11.82 -18.13
N TYR A 64 -19.13 -11.37 -16.94
CA TYR A 64 -20.31 -11.86 -16.21
C TYR A 64 -21.63 -11.58 -16.94
N LYS A 65 -21.68 -10.58 -17.84
CA LYS A 65 -22.84 -10.37 -18.73
C LYS A 65 -23.01 -11.47 -19.78
N ASN A 66 -21.95 -12.23 -20.08
CA ASN A 66 -21.99 -13.31 -21.08
C ASN A 66 -22.52 -14.60 -20.44
N LYS A 67 -23.67 -15.09 -20.94
CA LYS A 67 -24.30 -16.35 -20.46
C LYS A 67 -23.36 -17.56 -20.55
N ASN A 68 -22.50 -17.63 -21.57
CA ASN A 68 -21.55 -18.73 -21.75
C ASN A 68 -20.44 -18.72 -20.69
N PHE A 69 -19.98 -17.52 -20.28
CA PHE A 69 -19.04 -17.38 -19.17
C PHE A 69 -19.66 -17.78 -17.84
N VAL A 70 -20.89 -17.35 -17.57
CA VAL A 70 -21.61 -17.73 -16.34
C VAL A 70 -21.83 -19.24 -16.27
N SER A 71 -22.28 -19.85 -17.38
CA SER A 71 -22.42 -21.30 -17.48
C SER A 71 -21.10 -22.02 -17.24
N PHE A 72 -20.00 -21.50 -17.82
CA PHE A 72 -18.67 -22.03 -17.61
C PHE A 72 -18.20 -21.99 -16.15
N ILE A 73 -18.45 -20.90 -15.42
CA ILE A 73 -18.08 -20.85 -13.99
C ILE A 73 -18.92 -21.85 -13.20
N LYS A 74 -20.23 -21.92 -13.48
CA LYS A 74 -21.16 -22.81 -12.78
C LYS A 74 -20.92 -24.29 -13.05
N SER A 75 -20.28 -24.64 -14.17
CA SER A 75 -19.97 -26.04 -14.49
C SER A 75 -18.86 -26.63 -13.61
N ASP A 76 -18.11 -25.81 -12.88
CA ASP A 76 -17.14 -26.24 -11.87
C ASP A 76 -17.51 -25.63 -10.50
N PRO A 77 -18.05 -26.44 -9.57
CA PRO A 77 -18.48 -25.98 -8.25
C PRO A 77 -17.36 -25.29 -7.45
N LEU A 78 -16.09 -25.70 -7.64
CA LEU A 78 -14.97 -25.08 -6.95
C LEU A 78 -14.76 -23.66 -7.49
N PHE A 79 -14.70 -23.47 -8.81
CA PHE A 79 -14.53 -22.13 -9.40
C PHE A 79 -15.67 -21.19 -9.03
N TYR A 80 -16.91 -21.67 -9.04
CA TYR A 80 -18.07 -20.89 -8.65
C TYR A 80 -18.01 -20.43 -7.18
N ASN A 81 -17.73 -21.37 -6.26
CA ASN A 81 -17.61 -21.05 -4.84
C ASN A 81 -16.43 -20.10 -4.56
N PHE A 82 -15.29 -20.30 -5.22
CA PHE A 82 -14.15 -19.40 -5.11
C PHE A 82 -14.45 -18.00 -5.68
N ALA A 83 -15.22 -17.89 -6.76
CA ALA A 83 -15.62 -16.61 -7.34
C ALA A 83 -16.55 -15.83 -6.40
N ILE A 84 -17.58 -16.49 -5.85
CA ILE A 84 -18.47 -15.86 -4.85
C ILE A 84 -17.67 -15.41 -3.64
N PHE A 85 -16.84 -16.29 -3.10
CA PHE A 85 -16.01 -15.98 -1.94
C PHE A 85 -15.06 -14.80 -2.21
N SER A 86 -14.43 -14.78 -3.38
CA SER A 86 -13.54 -13.68 -3.80
C SER A 86 -14.29 -12.36 -3.98
N PHE A 87 -15.50 -12.40 -4.51
CA PHE A 87 -16.37 -11.23 -4.64
C PHE A 87 -16.79 -10.69 -3.28
N PHE A 88 -17.20 -11.57 -2.37
CA PHE A 88 -17.52 -11.21 -0.99
C PHE A 88 -16.35 -10.53 -0.29
N LEU A 89 -15.13 -11.10 -0.40
CA LEU A 89 -13.92 -10.50 0.16
C LEU A 89 -13.62 -9.11 -0.41
N PHE A 90 -13.82 -8.93 -1.72
CA PHE A 90 -13.59 -7.65 -2.38
C PHE A 90 -14.60 -6.59 -1.92
N PHE A 91 -15.89 -6.93 -1.91
CA PHE A 91 -16.94 -6.02 -1.45
C PHE A 91 -16.76 -5.63 0.02
N LEU A 92 -16.51 -6.61 0.88
CA LEU A 92 -16.30 -6.36 2.30
C LEU A 92 -15.07 -5.48 2.53
N SER A 93 -14.00 -5.70 1.78
CA SER A 93 -12.81 -4.86 1.83
C SER A 93 -13.07 -3.40 1.49
N TYR A 94 -13.91 -3.13 0.49
CA TYR A 94 -14.31 -1.77 0.14
C TYR A 94 -15.00 -1.09 1.32
N LEU A 95 -15.98 -1.77 1.93
CA LEU A 95 -16.71 -1.25 3.09
C LEU A 95 -15.77 -0.97 4.27
N PHE A 96 -14.89 -1.92 4.60
CA PHE A 96 -13.93 -1.74 5.69
C PHE A 96 -12.98 -0.57 5.44
N HIS A 97 -12.47 -0.43 4.22
CA HIS A 97 -11.59 0.70 3.92
C HIS A 97 -12.30 2.04 3.93
N PHE A 98 -13.54 2.06 3.46
CA PHE A 98 -14.34 3.25 3.49
C PHE A 98 -14.59 3.70 4.93
N LEU A 99 -14.95 2.76 5.82
CA LEU A 99 -15.22 3.02 7.24
C LEU A 99 -13.97 3.35 8.06
N PHE A 100 -12.80 2.85 7.64
CA PHE A 100 -11.52 3.05 8.34
C PHE A 100 -10.48 3.73 7.43
N PRO A 101 -10.60 5.04 7.16
CA PRO A 101 -9.64 5.78 6.35
C PRO A 101 -8.21 5.61 6.87
N GLY A 102 -7.25 5.37 5.97
CA GLY A 102 -5.85 5.18 6.32
C GLY A 102 -5.50 3.77 6.83
N ALA A 103 -6.49 2.90 7.05
CA ALA A 103 -6.27 1.47 7.27
C ALA A 103 -5.45 0.89 6.11
N ARG A 104 -4.24 0.39 6.39
CA ARG A 104 -3.46 -0.31 5.36
C ARG A 104 -4.12 -1.68 5.14
N LEU A 105 -4.80 -1.86 4.00
CA LEU A 105 -5.60 -3.05 3.66
C LEU A 105 -4.84 -4.37 3.73
N ARG A 106 -3.50 -4.32 3.62
CA ARG A 106 -2.63 -5.50 3.68
C ARG A 106 -2.81 -6.35 4.95
N TYR A 107 -3.44 -5.79 5.99
CA TYR A 107 -3.56 -6.42 7.30
C TYR A 107 -4.93 -7.04 7.57
N ILE A 108 -5.99 -6.71 6.82
CA ILE A 108 -7.37 -7.08 7.24
C ILE A 108 -7.98 -8.18 6.40
N LEU A 109 -7.97 -8.02 5.09
CA LEU A 109 -8.65 -8.93 4.18
C LEU A 109 -7.77 -9.09 2.95
N PRO A 110 -7.60 -10.31 2.42
CA PRO A 110 -6.86 -10.53 1.18
C PRO A 110 -7.71 -10.07 -0.02
N SER A 111 -8.17 -8.83 -0.01
CA SER A 111 -9.06 -8.26 -1.02
C SER A 111 -8.41 -8.11 -2.37
N ALA A 112 -7.12 -7.77 -2.37
CA ALA A 112 -6.29 -7.87 -3.56
C ALA A 112 -6.35 -9.30 -4.12
N SER A 113 -6.24 -10.33 -3.28
CA SER A 113 -6.24 -11.72 -3.73
C SER A 113 -7.58 -12.15 -4.34
N GLY A 114 -8.71 -11.74 -3.74
CA GLY A 114 -10.03 -11.95 -4.31
C GLY A 114 -10.18 -11.23 -5.66
N LEU A 115 -9.75 -9.97 -5.74
CA LEU A 115 -9.74 -9.20 -6.98
C LEU A 115 -8.89 -9.88 -8.07
N ILE A 116 -7.67 -10.31 -7.73
CA ILE A 116 -6.76 -11.00 -8.64
C ILE A 116 -7.42 -12.26 -9.20
N PHE A 117 -8.01 -13.09 -8.33
CA PHE A 117 -8.72 -14.28 -8.77
C PHE A 117 -9.85 -13.93 -9.75
N LEU A 118 -10.73 -12.99 -9.37
CA LEU A 118 -11.84 -12.54 -10.21
C LEU A 118 -11.36 -11.99 -11.56
N SER A 119 -10.30 -11.19 -11.58
CA SER A 119 -9.71 -10.64 -12.81
C SER A 119 -9.06 -11.69 -13.70
N THR A 120 -8.51 -12.76 -13.13
CA THR A 120 -7.90 -13.85 -13.90
C THR A 120 -8.91 -14.84 -14.47
N LEU A 121 -10.11 -14.93 -13.88
CA LEU A 121 -11.13 -15.91 -14.27
C LEU A 121 -11.66 -15.69 -15.71
N PRO A 122 -11.98 -14.45 -16.16
CA PRO A 122 -12.28 -14.17 -17.56
C PRO A 122 -11.18 -14.62 -18.51
N ILE A 123 -9.93 -14.29 -18.17
CA ILE A 123 -8.77 -14.64 -18.99
C ILE A 123 -8.68 -16.16 -19.13
N TYR A 124 -8.85 -16.89 -18.03
CA TYR A 124 -8.88 -18.35 -18.04
C TYR A 124 -9.99 -18.92 -18.93
N TYR A 125 -11.21 -18.37 -18.84
CA TYR A 125 -12.32 -18.76 -19.70
C TYR A 125 -12.02 -18.57 -21.19
N TYR A 126 -11.57 -17.37 -21.59
CA TYR A 126 -11.26 -17.08 -22.99
C TYR A 126 -10.13 -17.94 -23.53
N ILE A 127 -9.17 -18.33 -22.68
CA ILE A 127 -8.11 -19.25 -23.05
C ILE A 127 -8.65 -20.67 -23.23
N LYS A 128 -9.45 -21.17 -22.28
CA LYS A 128 -10.00 -22.53 -22.35
C LYS A 128 -10.88 -22.73 -23.58
N GLN A 129 -11.65 -21.72 -23.95
CA GLN A 129 -12.52 -21.75 -25.13
C GLN A 129 -11.79 -21.43 -26.44
N ASN A 130 -10.47 -21.24 -26.42
CA ASN A 130 -9.67 -20.81 -27.57
C ASN A 130 -10.09 -19.48 -28.21
N TYR A 131 -10.92 -18.68 -27.52
CA TYR A 131 -11.35 -17.37 -27.98
C TYR A 131 -10.29 -16.27 -27.81
N LEU A 132 -9.16 -16.57 -27.14
CA LEU A 132 -8.06 -15.61 -27.03
C LEU A 132 -7.31 -15.53 -28.37
N PRO A 133 -7.20 -14.34 -28.99
CA PRO A 133 -6.37 -14.11 -30.17
C PRO A 133 -4.95 -14.65 -29.98
N GLY A 134 -4.37 -15.24 -31.04
CA GLY A 134 -3.00 -15.78 -31.00
C GLY A 134 -1.97 -14.78 -30.48
N ASN A 135 -2.12 -13.50 -30.84
CA ASN A 135 -1.27 -12.40 -30.40
C ASN A 135 -1.29 -12.23 -28.87
N LEU A 136 -2.45 -12.35 -28.22
CA LEU A 136 -2.56 -12.26 -26.76
C LEU A 136 -1.96 -13.49 -26.06
N LYS A 137 -2.10 -14.68 -26.66
CA LYS A 137 -1.43 -15.89 -26.13
C LYS A 137 0.09 -15.74 -26.17
N ILE A 138 0.64 -15.23 -27.28
CA ILE A 138 2.08 -14.93 -27.43
C ILE A 138 2.51 -13.88 -26.41
N PHE A 139 1.72 -12.82 -26.22
CA PHE A 139 2.02 -11.78 -25.25
C PHE A 139 2.21 -12.35 -23.84
N PHE A 140 1.24 -13.11 -23.33
CA PHE A 140 1.32 -13.60 -21.95
C PHE A 140 2.32 -14.74 -21.73
N LEU A 141 2.54 -15.61 -22.73
CA LEU A 141 3.42 -16.78 -22.59
C LEU A 141 4.88 -16.51 -22.98
N LYS A 142 5.15 -15.49 -23.79
CA LYS A 142 6.51 -15.15 -24.23
C LYS A 142 6.91 -13.75 -23.85
N ILE A 143 6.15 -12.74 -24.25
CA ILE A 143 6.55 -11.33 -24.09
C ILE A 143 6.59 -10.95 -22.61
N LEU A 144 5.55 -11.28 -21.83
CA LEU A 144 5.47 -10.94 -20.41
C LEU A 144 6.60 -11.58 -19.57
N PRO A 145 6.92 -12.89 -19.69
CA PRO A 145 8.10 -13.47 -19.04
C PRO A 145 9.42 -12.79 -19.43
N ILE A 146 9.60 -12.45 -20.71
CA ILE A 146 10.82 -11.75 -21.18
C ILE A 146 10.94 -10.39 -20.50
N ILE A 147 9.86 -9.59 -20.49
CA ILE A 147 9.84 -8.28 -19.81
C ILE A 147 10.18 -8.45 -18.32
N ASN A 148 9.56 -9.42 -17.64
CA ASN A 148 9.85 -9.68 -16.24
C ASN A 148 11.32 -10.05 -16.01
N LEU A 149 11.91 -10.90 -16.85
CA LEU A 149 13.31 -11.27 -16.72
C LEU A 149 14.25 -10.08 -16.93
N ILE A 150 13.98 -9.22 -17.92
CA ILE A 150 14.75 -7.99 -18.15
C ILE A 150 14.67 -7.08 -16.91
N LEU A 151 13.47 -6.86 -16.36
CA LEU A 151 13.28 -6.07 -15.15
C LEU A 151 14.00 -6.67 -13.93
N LEU A 152 14.07 -8.00 -13.84
CA LEU A 152 14.81 -8.68 -12.78
C LEU A 152 16.33 -8.58 -12.96
N VAL A 153 16.84 -8.57 -14.19
CA VAL A 153 18.28 -8.32 -14.40
C VAL A 153 18.63 -6.88 -14.04
N ILE A 154 17.85 -5.90 -14.51
CA ILE A 154 18.03 -4.48 -14.20
C ILE A 154 17.92 -4.25 -12.69
N GLY A 155 16.92 -4.83 -12.04
CA GLY A 155 16.73 -4.72 -10.59
C GLY A 155 17.90 -5.32 -9.81
N PHE A 156 18.42 -6.47 -10.23
CA PHE A 156 19.58 -7.10 -9.60
C PHE A 156 20.84 -6.22 -9.71
N ILE A 157 21.08 -5.62 -10.88
CA ILE A 157 22.16 -4.65 -11.08
C ILE A 157 21.95 -3.46 -10.13
N TYR A 158 20.76 -2.87 -10.10
CA TYR A 158 20.45 -1.75 -9.20
C TYR A 158 20.73 -2.08 -7.73
N PHE A 159 20.27 -3.23 -7.22
CA PHE A 159 20.51 -3.62 -5.83
C PHE A 159 21.98 -3.95 -5.53
N SER A 160 22.75 -4.33 -6.54
CA SER A 160 24.20 -4.56 -6.41
C SER A 160 24.96 -3.26 -6.14
N PHE A 161 24.50 -2.13 -6.69
CA PHE A 161 25.13 -0.81 -6.49
C PHE A 161 24.38 0.11 -5.53
N SER A 162 23.17 -0.24 -5.10
CA SER A 162 22.41 0.56 -4.13
C SER A 162 23.06 0.56 -2.75
N LYS A 163 22.97 1.71 -2.07
CA LYS A 163 23.35 1.89 -0.66
C LYS A 163 22.51 1.01 0.27
N TYR A 164 21.23 0.81 -0.07
CA TYR A 164 20.35 -0.07 0.68
C TYR A 164 20.47 -1.51 0.15
N LYS A 165 20.71 -2.45 1.07
CA LYS A 165 20.82 -3.88 0.76
C LYS A 165 19.59 -4.63 1.30
N PRO A 166 18.73 -5.18 0.43
CA PRO A 166 17.59 -5.99 0.85
C PRO A 166 17.99 -7.18 1.73
N GLU A 167 17.07 -7.64 2.57
CA GLU A 167 17.28 -8.83 3.40
C GLU A 167 17.41 -10.12 2.55
N LYS A 168 18.07 -11.16 3.09
CA LYS A 168 18.28 -12.44 2.38
C LYS A 168 16.97 -13.05 1.84
N ILE A 169 15.88 -12.94 2.59
CA ILE A 169 14.58 -13.48 2.19
C ILE A 169 14.02 -12.83 0.91
N PHE A 170 14.32 -11.55 0.67
CA PHE A 170 13.97 -10.87 -0.58
C PHE A 170 14.65 -11.57 -1.77
N TYR A 171 15.95 -11.83 -1.67
CA TYR A 171 16.70 -12.50 -2.74
C TYR A 171 16.19 -13.91 -3.01
N THR A 172 15.79 -14.67 -1.98
CA THR A 172 15.17 -16.00 -2.17
C THR A 172 13.91 -15.93 -3.04
N PHE A 173 12.99 -15.01 -2.73
CA PHE A 173 11.79 -14.81 -3.55
C PHE A 173 12.11 -14.22 -4.93
N TYR A 174 13.19 -13.44 -5.03
CA TYR A 174 13.65 -12.85 -6.28
C TYR A 174 14.13 -13.91 -7.26
N PHE A 175 15.00 -14.81 -6.78
CA PHE A 175 15.49 -15.94 -7.57
C PHE A 175 14.36 -16.91 -7.92
N LEU A 176 13.45 -17.19 -6.99
CA LEU A 176 12.28 -18.02 -7.28
C LEU A 176 11.41 -17.42 -8.40
N PHE A 177 11.18 -16.10 -8.36
CA PHE A 177 10.43 -15.40 -9.40
C PHE A 177 11.17 -15.40 -10.75
N PHE A 178 12.49 -15.24 -10.73
CA PHE A 178 13.34 -15.39 -11.92
C PHE A 178 13.22 -16.79 -12.53
N SER A 179 13.39 -17.85 -11.72
CA SER A 179 13.29 -19.24 -12.17
C SER A 179 11.93 -19.57 -12.76
N ILE A 180 10.84 -19.10 -12.18
CA ILE A 180 9.48 -19.36 -12.70
C ILE A 180 9.27 -18.71 -14.07
N ASN A 181 9.71 -17.46 -14.27
CA ASN A 181 9.61 -16.82 -15.59
C ASN A 181 10.49 -17.53 -16.63
N LEU A 182 11.68 -18.01 -16.25
CA LEU A 182 12.56 -18.82 -17.09
C LEU A 182 11.92 -20.14 -17.52
N ILE A 183 11.35 -20.89 -16.57
CA ILE A 183 10.66 -22.15 -16.85
C ILE A 183 9.52 -21.92 -17.84
N VAL A 184 8.79 -20.81 -17.71
CA VAL A 184 7.66 -20.48 -18.58
C VAL A 184 8.09 -20.08 -19.97
N LEU A 185 9.20 -19.36 -20.09
CA LEU A 185 9.75 -18.99 -21.39
C LEU A 185 10.21 -20.23 -22.19
N PHE A 186 10.84 -21.20 -21.52
CA PHE A 186 11.39 -22.39 -22.18
C PHE A 186 10.38 -23.52 -22.37
N LYS A 187 9.36 -23.64 -21.51
CA LYS A 187 8.32 -24.68 -21.69
C LYS A 187 7.22 -24.20 -22.63
N LYS A 188 6.90 -25.02 -23.63
CA LYS A 188 5.66 -24.88 -24.41
C LYS A 188 4.49 -25.36 -23.56
N PHE A 189 3.86 -24.44 -22.84
CA PHE A 189 2.62 -24.74 -22.13
C PHE A 189 1.43 -24.72 -23.09
N SER A 190 0.85 -25.90 -23.33
CA SER A 190 -0.38 -26.06 -24.12
C SER A 190 -1.65 -26.01 -23.25
N SER A 191 -1.54 -26.30 -21.95
CA SER A 191 -2.70 -26.42 -21.07
C SER A 191 -3.07 -25.09 -20.38
N PRO A 192 -4.36 -24.65 -20.48
CA PRO A 192 -4.88 -23.47 -19.80
C PRO A 192 -4.67 -23.47 -18.27
N LYS A 193 -4.58 -24.64 -17.64
CA LYS A 193 -4.37 -24.77 -16.18
C LYS A 193 -2.99 -24.27 -15.76
N TYR A 194 -1.94 -24.56 -16.54
CA TYR A 194 -0.59 -24.09 -16.24
C TYR A 194 -0.47 -22.58 -16.37
N PHE A 195 -1.13 -22.02 -17.39
CA PHE A 195 -1.17 -20.58 -17.57
C PHE A 195 -1.86 -19.87 -16.40
N PHE A 196 -3.00 -20.40 -15.95
CA PHE A 196 -3.69 -19.90 -14.76
C PHE A 196 -2.82 -19.97 -13.50
N ALA A 197 -2.14 -21.11 -13.27
CA ALA A 197 -1.22 -21.28 -12.15
C ALA A 197 -0.03 -20.31 -12.22
N PHE A 198 0.50 -20.04 -13.43
CA PHE A 198 1.56 -19.06 -13.65
C PHE A 198 1.11 -17.66 -13.27
N LEU A 199 -0.05 -17.20 -13.75
CA LEU A 199 -0.59 -15.87 -13.39
C LEU A 199 -0.77 -15.72 -11.88
N LEU A 200 -1.33 -16.73 -11.21
CA LEU A 200 -1.46 -16.72 -9.75
C LEU A 200 -0.10 -16.64 -9.04
N SER A 201 0.88 -17.41 -9.53
CA SER A 201 2.23 -17.46 -8.95
C SER A 201 2.96 -16.12 -9.10
N ILE A 202 2.86 -15.47 -10.27
CA ILE A 202 3.44 -14.12 -10.49
C ILE A 202 2.93 -13.16 -9.43
N VAL A 203 1.61 -13.14 -9.24
CA VAL A 203 1.00 -12.17 -8.34
C VAL A 203 1.37 -12.42 -6.89
N LEU A 204 1.44 -13.68 -6.46
CA LEU A 204 1.88 -14.05 -5.13
C LEU A 204 3.35 -13.65 -4.89
N LEU A 205 4.22 -13.90 -5.86
CA LEU A 205 5.65 -13.60 -5.75
C LEU A 205 5.93 -12.11 -5.78
N LEU A 206 5.29 -11.35 -6.67
CA LEU A 206 5.41 -9.89 -6.71
C LEU A 206 4.95 -9.25 -5.40
N LYS A 207 3.84 -9.72 -4.83
CA LYS A 207 3.35 -9.25 -3.53
C LYS A 207 4.36 -9.57 -2.42
N THR A 208 4.93 -10.77 -2.43
CA THR A 208 5.91 -11.20 -1.43
C THR A 208 7.21 -10.40 -1.55
N LEU A 209 7.71 -10.21 -2.78
CA LEU A 209 8.86 -9.36 -3.08
C LEU A 209 8.65 -7.93 -2.58
N TYR A 210 7.51 -7.33 -2.92
CA TYR A 210 7.13 -6.00 -2.43
C TYR A 210 7.16 -5.95 -0.90
N VAL A 211 6.55 -6.91 -0.21
CA VAL A 211 6.51 -6.97 1.26
C VAL A 211 7.91 -7.09 1.86
N SER A 212 8.73 -8.01 1.34
CA SER A 212 10.10 -8.24 1.82
C SER A 212 11.05 -7.07 1.54
N PHE A 213 10.77 -6.25 0.53
CA PHE A 213 11.57 -5.08 0.21
C PHE A 213 11.09 -3.83 0.96
N TYR A 214 9.79 -3.55 0.88
CA TYR A 214 9.20 -2.32 1.35
C TYR A 214 9.21 -2.19 2.88
N TYR A 215 8.99 -3.26 3.66
CA TYR A 215 8.99 -3.10 5.13
C TYR A 215 10.34 -2.84 5.74
N PRO A 216 11.40 -3.57 5.38
CA PRO A 216 12.71 -3.28 5.92
C PRO A 216 13.19 -1.89 5.45
N LEU A 217 12.96 -1.54 4.17
CA LEU A 217 13.26 -0.19 3.65
C LEU A 217 12.48 0.89 4.41
N HIS A 218 11.17 0.72 4.59
CA HIS A 218 10.34 1.67 5.31
C HIS A 218 10.73 1.76 6.79
N LYS A 219 11.25 0.70 7.41
CA LYS A 219 11.77 0.74 8.78
C LYS A 219 13.03 1.60 8.86
N GLU A 220 13.90 1.52 7.87
CA GLU A 220 15.13 2.32 7.80
C GLU A 220 14.86 3.77 7.42
N GLU A 221 14.06 4.02 6.37
CA GLU A 221 13.85 5.35 5.81
C GLU A 221 12.71 6.15 6.47
N MET A 222 11.62 5.53 6.94
CA MET A 222 10.51 6.31 7.55
C MET A 222 10.70 6.63 9.03
N ASN A 223 11.85 6.28 9.60
CA ASN A 223 12.28 6.86 10.88
C ASN A 223 12.41 8.39 10.81
N HIS A 224 12.56 9.01 9.63
CA HIS A 224 12.70 10.46 9.53
C HIS A 224 11.48 11.25 10.05
N PHE A 225 10.25 10.84 9.72
CA PHE A 225 9.04 11.53 10.22
C PHE A 225 8.79 11.23 11.69
N ARG A 226 9.08 10.00 12.14
CA ARG A 226 9.00 9.63 13.55
C ARG A 226 10.00 10.44 14.37
N ASN A 227 11.27 10.44 13.98
CA ASN A 227 12.34 11.17 14.66
C ASN A 227 12.10 12.69 14.58
N GLY A 228 11.60 13.19 13.45
CA GLY A 228 11.16 14.57 13.30
C GLY A 228 10.04 14.93 14.29
N ALA A 229 9.04 14.06 14.45
CA ALA A 229 7.96 14.26 15.43
C ALA A 229 8.49 14.28 16.87
N PHE A 230 9.39 13.36 17.25
CA PHE A 230 10.02 13.37 18.58
C PHE A 230 10.89 14.62 18.80
N LYS A 231 11.64 15.06 17.79
CA LYS A 231 12.43 16.31 17.87
C LYS A 231 11.53 17.53 18.08
N ILE A 232 10.44 17.64 17.32
CA ILE A 232 9.46 18.71 17.48
C ILE A 232 8.86 18.66 18.88
N ALA A 233 8.38 17.50 19.32
CA ALA A 233 7.77 17.34 20.64
C ALA A 233 8.73 17.71 21.78
N ASN A 234 10.01 17.34 21.68
CA ASN A 234 11.01 17.70 22.68
C ASN A 234 11.25 19.22 22.77
N ILE A 235 11.13 19.95 21.65
CA ILE A 235 11.29 21.41 21.63
C ILE A 235 10.01 22.11 22.09
N VAL A 236 8.84 21.64 21.63
CA VAL A 236 7.53 22.21 21.96
C VAL A 236 7.17 21.97 23.42
N GLY A 237 7.51 20.80 23.97
CA GLY A 237 7.09 20.37 25.30
C GLY A 237 5.57 20.31 25.41
N ASN A 238 5.04 20.91 26.48
CA ASN A 238 3.60 20.97 26.74
C ASN A 238 2.89 22.19 26.10
N LYS A 239 3.61 22.99 25.30
CA LYS A 239 3.03 24.16 24.64
C LYS A 239 2.23 23.78 23.40
N GLU A 240 1.47 24.75 22.90
CA GLU A 240 0.67 24.58 21.68
C GLU A 240 1.55 24.62 20.43
N LEU A 241 1.22 23.76 19.46
CA LEU A 241 1.84 23.73 18.14
C LEU A 241 0.84 24.18 17.07
N TYR A 242 1.14 25.29 16.42
CA TYR A 242 0.38 25.78 15.29
C TYR A 242 1.07 25.35 13.99
N LEU A 243 0.28 24.87 13.04
CA LEU A 243 0.73 24.43 11.74
C LEU A 243 0.39 25.51 10.73
N CYS A 244 1.43 26.19 10.25
CA CYS A 244 1.30 27.09 9.12
C CYS A 244 1.33 26.24 7.84
N GLN A 245 0.22 26.29 7.08
CA GLN A 245 0.04 25.57 5.81
C GLN A 245 0.04 24.03 5.93
N THR A 246 -0.05 23.35 4.79
CA THR A 246 -0.12 21.89 4.68
C THR A 246 1.22 21.24 5.07
N THR A 247 1.31 20.86 6.33
CA THR A 247 2.39 20.02 6.84
C THR A 247 2.23 18.56 6.39
N PRO A 248 3.32 17.77 6.33
CA PRO A 248 3.21 16.39 5.87
C PRO A 248 2.29 15.57 6.76
N HIS A 249 1.26 14.92 6.18
CA HIS A 249 0.31 14.09 6.91
C HIS A 249 0.98 13.02 7.80
N HIS A 250 2.13 12.48 7.38
CA HIS A 250 2.89 11.51 8.17
C HIS A 250 3.52 12.11 9.45
N LEU A 251 3.93 13.38 9.42
CA LEU A 251 4.49 14.06 10.58
C LEU A 251 3.38 14.30 11.62
N LEU A 252 2.25 14.84 11.15
CA LEU A 252 1.05 15.04 11.97
C LEU A 252 0.54 13.73 12.56
N TYR A 253 0.55 12.63 11.78
CA TYR A 253 0.17 11.31 12.26
C TYR A 253 0.93 10.90 13.52
N TYR A 254 2.24 11.14 13.58
CA TYR A 254 3.04 10.81 14.75
C TYR A 254 2.85 11.81 15.90
N LEU A 255 2.74 13.10 15.61
CA LEU A 255 2.56 14.17 16.60
C LEU A 255 1.19 14.10 17.29
N LYS A 256 0.10 14.05 16.52
CA LYS A 256 -1.28 14.20 17.00
C LYS A 256 -1.96 12.88 17.35
N TYR A 257 -1.76 11.84 16.53
CA TYR A 257 -2.63 10.67 16.54
C TYR A 257 -1.99 9.43 17.17
N LYS A 258 -0.81 9.01 16.67
CA LYS A 258 -0.19 7.74 17.08
C LYS A 258 0.39 7.78 18.49
N TYR A 259 1.26 8.74 18.74
CA TYR A 259 1.96 8.87 20.02
C TYR A 259 1.43 10.02 20.88
N LYS A 260 0.60 10.91 20.30
CA LYS A 260 0.04 12.09 20.97
C LYS A 260 1.13 12.90 21.69
N LEU A 261 2.23 13.17 20.98
CA LEU A 261 3.43 13.78 21.55
C LEU A 261 3.25 15.26 21.88
N VAL A 262 2.28 15.93 21.25
CA VAL A 262 1.95 17.33 21.51
C VAL A 262 0.46 17.41 21.87
N PRO A 263 0.10 18.03 23.00
CA PRO A 263 -1.28 18.00 23.50
C PRO A 263 -2.25 18.80 22.63
N HIS A 264 -1.80 19.94 22.10
CA HIS A 264 -2.64 20.85 21.33
C HIS A 264 -1.98 21.21 19.99
N ILE A 265 -2.64 20.86 18.90
CA ILE A 265 -2.18 21.14 17.53
C ILE A 265 -3.31 21.81 16.75
N TYR A 266 -3.04 23.01 16.23
CA TYR A 266 -4.01 23.83 15.51
C TYR A 266 -3.53 24.16 14.09
N TYR A 267 -4.48 24.35 13.18
CA TYR A 267 -4.19 24.81 11.83
C TYR A 267 -4.46 26.30 11.70
N LEU A 268 -3.46 27.06 11.27
CA LEU A 268 -3.63 28.47 10.96
C LEU A 268 -4.15 28.63 9.53
N LYS A 269 -5.23 29.41 9.36
CA LYS A 269 -5.75 29.78 8.03
C LYS A 269 -4.79 30.74 7.32
N THR A 270 -4.19 31.65 8.07
CA THR A 270 -3.17 32.60 7.60
C THR A 270 -2.00 32.61 8.57
N CYS A 271 -0.78 32.77 8.05
CA CYS A 271 0.43 32.78 8.87
C CYS A 271 1.00 34.19 9.06
N SER A 272 0.17 35.21 8.82
CA SER A 272 0.52 36.62 8.99
C SER A 272 0.56 37.04 10.46
N ASN A 273 -0.36 36.52 11.28
CA ASN A 273 -0.42 36.82 12.71
C ASN A 273 -0.11 35.56 13.52
N LEU A 274 1.05 35.56 14.19
CA LEU A 274 1.50 34.42 14.98
C LEU A 274 0.91 34.48 16.40
N PRO A 275 0.39 33.36 16.93
CA PRO A 275 -0.09 33.32 18.31
C PRO A 275 1.07 33.47 19.30
N LYS A 276 0.95 34.38 20.25
CA LYS A 276 1.98 34.62 21.28
C LYS A 276 2.18 33.39 22.17
N ASN A 277 3.40 33.19 22.67
CA ASN A 277 3.78 32.10 23.56
C ASN A 277 3.56 30.70 22.99
N SER A 278 3.57 30.56 21.66
CA SER A 278 3.28 29.31 20.96
C SER A 278 4.42 28.91 20.02
N PHE A 279 4.41 27.66 19.59
CA PHE A 279 5.30 27.20 18.53
C PHE A 279 4.56 27.11 17.21
N ILE A 280 5.19 27.59 16.14
CA ILE A 280 4.62 27.55 14.79
C ILE A 280 5.57 26.80 13.87
N LEU A 281 5.08 25.77 13.18
CA LEU A 281 5.85 25.02 12.21
C LEU A 281 5.64 25.58 10.80
N PHE A 282 6.73 26.03 10.19
CA PHE A 282 6.81 26.52 8.81
C PHE A 282 7.60 25.55 7.94
N ARG A 283 7.25 25.52 6.65
CA ARG A 283 8.16 25.02 5.62
C ARG A 283 9.12 26.16 5.23
N GLU A 284 10.40 25.83 5.00
CA GLU A 284 11.45 26.81 4.67
C GLU A 284 11.03 27.77 3.54
N ASP A 285 10.46 27.25 2.46
CA ASP A 285 10.03 28.01 1.28
C ASP A 285 8.98 29.11 1.57
N ASN A 286 8.37 29.11 2.77
CA ASN A 286 7.16 29.86 3.08
C ASN A 286 7.26 30.74 4.33
N ILE A 287 8.45 30.87 4.91
CA ILE A 287 8.70 31.77 6.04
C ILE A 287 9.13 33.15 5.50
N SER A 288 8.61 34.24 6.07
CA SER A 288 9.03 35.58 5.69
C SER A 288 10.34 35.97 6.39
N GLU A 289 11.12 36.86 5.77
CA GLU A 289 12.35 37.38 6.38
C GLU A 289 12.09 38.06 7.73
N ASP A 290 10.96 38.73 7.89
CA ASP A 290 10.59 39.37 9.15
C ASP A 290 10.45 38.34 10.29
N ILE A 291 9.89 37.16 9.99
CA ILE A 291 9.80 36.07 10.97
C ILE A 291 11.21 35.51 11.24
N LEU A 292 12.04 35.40 10.20
CA LEU A 292 13.42 34.92 10.34
C LEU A 292 14.29 35.81 11.24
N LYS A 293 14.06 37.13 11.22
CA LYS A 293 14.85 38.10 11.98
C LYS A 293 14.32 38.32 13.41
N ASN A 294 13.00 38.28 13.60
CA ASN A 294 12.38 38.73 14.85
C ASN A 294 12.05 37.62 15.84
N TYR A 295 12.14 36.35 15.44
CA TYR A 295 11.74 35.22 16.29
C TYR A 295 12.85 34.19 16.46
N LYS A 296 12.76 33.42 17.54
CA LYS A 296 13.68 32.30 17.78
C LYS A 296 13.30 31.11 16.91
N ILE A 297 14.27 30.60 16.14
CA ILE A 297 14.05 29.55 15.14
C ILE A 297 14.84 28.30 15.48
N TYR A 298 14.17 27.17 15.30
CA TYR A 298 14.79 25.85 15.36
C TYR A 298 14.69 25.19 13.97
N PRO A 299 15.81 25.06 13.24
CA PRO A 299 15.83 24.39 11.94
C PRO A 299 15.62 22.89 12.09
N LEU A 300 14.75 22.34 11.27
CA LEU A 300 14.35 20.94 11.29
C LEU A 300 14.43 20.34 9.88
N LYS A 301 15.38 19.45 9.66
CA LYS A 301 15.44 18.65 8.44
C LYS A 301 14.60 17.39 8.59
N ILE A 302 13.49 17.31 7.85
CA ILE A 302 12.57 16.17 7.86
C ILE A 302 12.52 15.59 6.45
N ARG A 303 13.19 14.43 6.28
CA ARG A 303 13.43 13.78 4.98
C ARG A 303 14.25 14.71 4.07
N THR A 304 13.73 15.07 2.90
CA THR A 304 14.37 15.94 1.90
C THR A 304 13.94 17.40 2.02
N LYS A 305 13.06 17.73 2.98
CA LYS A 305 12.52 19.08 3.15
C LYS A 305 12.99 19.69 4.46
N ASN A 306 13.24 20.99 4.44
CA ASN A 306 13.56 21.77 5.62
C ASN A 306 12.30 22.47 6.16
N TYR A 307 12.22 22.50 7.47
CA TYR A 307 11.17 23.15 8.23
C TYR A 307 11.80 24.05 9.28
N PHE A 308 11.08 25.09 9.67
CA PHE A 308 11.45 25.95 10.77
C PHE A 308 10.37 25.87 11.83
N LEU A 309 10.78 25.53 13.05
CA LEU A 309 9.92 25.66 14.22
C LEU A 309 10.22 27.02 14.86
N VAL A 310 9.25 27.91 14.85
CA VAL A 310 9.36 29.29 15.32
C VAL A 310 8.71 29.38 16.70
N SER A 311 9.40 29.99 17.67
CA SER A 311 8.83 30.32 18.98
C SER A 311 8.38 31.77 18.96
N SER A 312 7.07 32.00 19.09
CA SER A 312 6.44 33.33 19.14
C SER A 312 6.08 33.77 20.55
#